data_AF-A0A345RGX5-F1
#
_entry.id   AF-A0A345RGX5-F1
#
_cell.length_a   1.000
_cell.length_b   1.000
_cell.length_c   1.000
_cell.angle_alpha   90.00
_cell.angle_beta   90.00
_cell.angle_gamma   90.00
#
_symmetry.space_group_name_H-M   'P 1'
#
loop_
_entity.id
_entity.type
_entity.pdbx_description
1 polymer ?
#
loop_
_entity_poly.entity_id
_entity_poly.type
_entity_poly.pdbx_seq_one_letter_code
_entity_poly.pdbx_strand_id
1 'polypeptide(L)' 'MDYMHHQRCEIDRRSVRVRLTRKGRDIRDIVGALFARHADGLETKGVLGIDGIEEITMSLKRMERY' A
#
# COMPACT_ATOMS: atom_id res chain seq x y z
N MET A 1 -4.98 -3.86 -20.57
CA MET A 1 -3.99 -3.89 -19.47
C MET A 1 -3.55 -2.46 -19.20
N ASP A 2 -4.45 -1.60 -18.71
CA ASP A 2 -4.21 -0.15 -18.74
C ASP A 2 -3.37 0.37 -17.58
N TYR A 3 -3.45 -0.27 -16.41
CA TYR A 3 -2.80 0.19 -15.18
C TYR A 3 -1.55 -0.62 -14.82
N MET A 4 -1.43 -1.83 -15.36
CA MET A 4 -0.33 -2.75 -15.07
C MET A 4 0.21 -3.34 -16.37
N HIS A 5 1.54 -3.35 -16.48
CA HIS A 5 2.25 -4.20 -17.42
C HIS A 5 2.33 -5.60 -16.83
N HIS A 6 2.05 -6.60 -17.67
CA HIS A 6 2.13 -8.01 -17.34
C HIS A 6 2.94 -8.67 -18.44
N GLN A 7 4.15 -9.12 -18.09
CA GLN A 7 5.08 -9.76 -19.03
C GLN A 7 5.48 -11.13 -18.48
N ARG A 8 5.18 -12.18 -19.24
CA ARG A 8 5.67 -13.53 -18.94
C ARG A 8 7.13 -13.63 -19.33
N CYS A 9 7.93 -14.34 -18.53
CA CYS A 9 9.30 -14.67 -18.91
C CYS A 9 9.28 -15.72 -20.04
N GLU A 10 10.11 -15.53 -21.05
CA GLU A 10 10.21 -16.47 -22.19
C GLU A 10 10.93 -17.77 -21.81
N ILE A 11 11.91 -17.69 -20.90
CA ILE A 11 12.75 -18.81 -20.46
C ILE A 11 12.01 -19.68 -19.43
N ASP A 12 11.31 -19.05 -18.47
CA ASP A 12 10.48 -19.75 -17.48
C ASP A 12 9.05 -19.23 -17.50
N ARG A 13 8.14 -20.00 -18.12
CA ARG A 13 6.74 -19.62 -18.27
C ARG A 13 5.95 -19.55 -16.94
N ARG A 14 6.53 -20.02 -15.83
CA ARG A 14 5.97 -19.87 -14.48
C ARG A 14 6.25 -18.49 -13.90
N SER A 15 7.25 -17.78 -14.41
CA SER A 15 7.65 -16.47 -13.93
C SER A 15 6.93 -15.35 -14.70
N VAL A 16 6.38 -14.39 -13.95
CA VAL A 16 5.68 -13.22 -14.49
C VAL A 16 6.20 -11.97 -13.83
N ARG A 17 6.60 -10.98 -14.63
CA ARG A 17 6.94 -9.64 -14.15
C ARG A 17 5.73 -8.73 -14.29
N VAL A 18 5.32 -8.14 -13.18
CA VAL A 18 4.31 -7.09 -13.14
C VAL A 18 4.93 -5.76 -12.75
N ARG A 19 4.49 -4.67 -13.38
CA ARG A 19 4.87 -3.31 -12.99
C ARG A 19 3.75 -2.34 -13.33
N LEU A 20 3.63 -1.24 -12.61
CA LEU A 20 2.66 -0.21 -12.95
C LEU A 20 2.97 0.43 -14.31
N THR A 21 1.92 0.68 -15.09
CA THR A 21 1.98 1.58 -16.24
C THR A 21 2.06 3.03 -15.75
N ARG A 22 2.17 4.00 -16.67
CA ARG A 22 2.06 5.41 -16.30
C ARG A 22 0.74 5.71 -15.61
N LYS A 23 -0.38 5.29 -16.21
CA LYS A 23 -1.73 5.43 -15.65
C LYS A 23 -1.87 4.78 -14.27
N GLY A 24 -1.23 3.62 -14.07
CA GLY A 24 -1.19 2.95 -12.77
C GLY A 24 -0.40 3.74 -11.71
N ARG A 25 0.69 4.40 -12.10
CA ARG A 25 1.43 5.29 -11.20
C ARG A 25 0.62 6.53 -10.84
N ASP A 26 -0.07 7.13 -11.80
CA ASP A 26 -0.92 8.31 -11.54
C ASP A 26 -1.99 7.99 -10.48
N ILE A 27 -2.66 6.83 -10.59
CA ILE A 27 -3.61 6.37 -9.55
C ILE A 27 -2.91 6.11 -8.21
N ARG A 28 -1.75 5.44 -8.21
CA ARG A 28 -0.97 5.21 -6.99
C ARG A 28 -0.68 6.52 -6.28
N ASP A 29 -0.28 7.55 -7.01
CA ASP A 29 0.12 8.82 -6.43
C ASP A 29 -1.10 9.58 -5.86
N ILE A 30 -2.27 9.52 -6.52
CA ILE A 30 -3.53 10.05 -6.00
C ILE A 30 -3.92 9.37 -4.68
N VAL A 31 -3.86 8.03 -4.65
CA VAL A 31 -4.18 7.25 -3.45
C VAL A 31 -3.18 7.52 -2.34
N GLY A 32 -1.89 7.62 -2.66
CA GLY A 32 -0.84 8.00 -1.72
C GLY A 32 -1.09 9.37 -1.09
N ALA A 33 -1.44 10.37 -1.90
CA ALA A 33 -1.79 11.70 -1.40
C ALA A 33 -3.05 11.69 -0.51
N LEU A 34 -4.05 10.85 -0.82
CA LEU A 34 -5.24 10.68 0.03
C LEU A 34 -4.85 10.14 1.41
N PHE A 35 -4.06 9.06 1.46
CA PHE A 35 -3.60 8.48 2.72
C PHE A 35 -2.72 9.45 3.52
N ALA A 36 -1.85 10.21 2.86
CA ALA A 36 -1.03 11.23 3.54
C ALA A 36 -1.91 12.29 4.23
N ARG A 37 -2.93 12.82 3.55
CA ARG A 37 -3.89 13.76 4.15
C ARG A 37 -4.68 13.14 5.30
N HIS A 38 -5.05 11.86 5.19
CA HIS A 38 -5.73 11.16 6.28
C HIS A 38 -4.82 10.99 7.50
N ALA A 39 -3.55 10.64 7.30
CA ALA A 39 -2.58 10.54 8.38
C ALA A 39 -2.39 11.87 9.11
N ASP A 40 -2.18 12.95 8.37
CA ASP A 40 -2.09 14.32 8.90
C ASP A 40 -3.36 14.73 9.68
N GLY A 41 -4.54 14.39 9.15
CA GLY A 41 -5.82 14.63 9.81
C GLY A 41 -6.04 13.80 11.08
N LEU A 42 -5.49 12.59 11.16
CA LEU A 42 -5.56 11.74 12.36
C LEU A 42 -4.62 12.24 13.46
N GLU A 43 -3.42 12.67 13.08
CA GLU A 43 -2.43 13.27 13.97
C GLU A 43 -2.96 14.60 14.54
N THR A 44 -3.42 15.52 13.68
CA THR A 44 -3.92 16.84 14.09
C THR A 44 -5.13 16.75 15.03
N LYS A 45 -6.00 15.76 14.83
CA LYS A 45 -7.19 15.55 15.68
C LYS A 45 -6.89 14.77 16.97
N GLY A 46 -5.64 14.33 17.18
CA GLY A 46 -5.24 13.56 18.36
C GLY A 46 -5.96 12.21 18.49
N VAL A 47 -6.51 11.68 17.38
CA VAL A 47 -7.30 10.44 17.39
C VAL A 47 -6.42 9.23 17.65
N LEU A 48 -5.16 9.29 17.22
CA LEU A 48 -4.15 8.24 17.37
C LEU A 48 -2.79 8.89 17.66
N GLY A 49 -2.34 8.79 18.90
CA GLY A 49 -0.95 9.11 19.25
C GLY A 49 0.02 8.02 18.78
N ILE A 50 1.32 8.33 18.76
CA ILE A 50 2.39 7.42 18.34
C ILE A 50 2.31 6.08 19.09
N ASP A 51 2.07 6.13 20.41
CA ASP A 51 1.95 4.94 21.26
C ASP A 51 0.74 4.05 20.88
N GLY A 52 -0.39 4.67 20.50
CA GLY A 52 -1.60 3.95 20.09
C GLY A 52 -1.43 3.27 18.72
N ILE A 53 -0.66 3.86 17.82
CA ILE A 53 -0.32 3.24 16.53
C ILE A 53 0.55 2.00 16.76
N GLU A 54 1.50 2.06 17.70
CA GLU A 54 2.36 0.94 18.04
C GLU A 54 1.56 -0.22 18.65
N GLU A 55 0.64 0.08 19.58
CA GLU A 55 -0.24 -0.91 20.20
C GLU A 55 -1.16 -1.61 19.18
N ILE A 56 -1.75 -0.85 18.25
CA ILE A 56 -2.57 -1.39 17.16
C ILE A 56 -1.74 -2.27 16.25
N THR A 57 -0.55 -1.81 15.86
CA THR A 57 0.36 -2.57 14.98
C THR A 57 0.74 -3.90 15.63
N MET A 58 1.04 -3.90 16.92
CA MET A 58 1.36 -5.11 17.68
C MET A 58 0.16 -6.05 17.78
N SER A 59 -1.04 -5.52 17.99
CA SER A 59 -2.28 -6.30 18.06
C SER A 59 -2.62 -6.96 16.73
N LEU A 60 -2.52 -6.23 15.61
CA LEU A 60 -2.76 -6.75 14.26
C LEU A 60 -1.75 -7.85 13.89
N LYS A 61 -0.46 -7.67 14.20
CA LYS A 61 0.58 -8.70 13.98
C LYS A 61 0.33 -9.97 14.78
N ARG A 62 -0.26 -9.87 15.99
CA ARG A 62 -0.66 -11.04 16.78
C ARG A 62 -1.83 -11.76 16.13
N MET A 63 -2.83 -11.02 15.62
CA MET A 63 -3.96 -11.59 14.88
C MET A 63 -3.53 -12.32 13.60
N GLU A 64 -2.60 -11.78 12.81
CA GLU A 64 -2.11 -12.44 11.59
C GLU A 64 -1.42 -13.79 11.83
N ARG A 65 -0.96 -14.06 13.06
CA ARG A 65 -0.31 -15.33 13.43
C ARG A 65 -1.28 -16.44 13.82
N TYR A 66 -2.56 -16.11 14.03
CA TYR A 66 -3.64 -17.06 14.27
C TYR A 66 -4.38 -17.37 12.97
#